data_AF-A0A3E0PMS4-F1
#
_entry.id   AF-A0A3E0PMS4-F1
#
_cell.length_a   1.000
_cell.length_b   1.000
_cell.length_c   1.000
_cell.angle_alpha   90.00
_cell.angle_beta   90.00
_cell.angle_gamma   90.00
#
_symmetry.space_group_name_H-M   'P 1'
#
loop_
_entity.id
_entity.type
_entity.pdbx_description
1 polymer ?
#
loop_
_entity_poly.entity_id
_entity_poly.type
_entity_poly.pdbx_seq_one_letter_code
_entity_poly.pdbx_strand_id
1 'polypeptide(L)'
;MTFQFLCPQGHLLQGEEAHMGMQCQCPQCGTAFIIPTVERSAPAEPAPASTAPSSAPDLGPPDSTEPDLGGGLEGFGSDLSGEFDTGDLGSAVDETLLHIPCPNGHELEVPLDMLNQRAMCPHCGAEFRLRREKSIEHIFQQEALDRRRGEFWFKMAIVASAVVIVLLVIMIAAIALT
;
A
#
# COMPACT_ATOMS: atom_id res chain seq x y z
N MET A 1 -0.30 -1.93 37.28
CA MET A 1 1.06 -1.52 36.86
C MET A 1 0.95 -0.22 36.07
N THR A 2 2.00 0.61 35.99
CA THR A 2 1.96 1.79 35.11
C THR A 2 2.41 1.41 33.70
N PHE A 3 1.79 2.01 32.69
CA PHE A 3 2.17 1.88 31.29
C PHE A 3 2.35 3.27 30.67
N GLN A 4 3.13 3.33 29.59
CA GLN A 4 3.40 4.56 28.85
C GLN A 4 2.61 4.55 27.55
N PHE A 5 2.05 5.70 27.18
CA PHE A 5 1.29 5.89 25.94
C PHE A 5 1.46 7.31 25.41
N LEU A 6 1.13 7.52 24.15
CA LEU A 6 1.25 8.81 23.47
C LEU A 6 -0.13 9.43 23.29
N CYS A 7 -0.25 10.73 23.57
CA CYS A 7 -1.43 11.49 23.16
C CYS A 7 -1.45 11.66 21.62
N PRO A 8 -2.59 12.04 21.00
CA PRO A 8 -2.65 12.26 19.55
C PRO A 8 -1.73 13.37 19.03
N GLN A 9 -1.17 14.21 19.92
CA GLN A 9 -0.18 15.24 19.61
C GLN A 9 1.27 14.76 19.84
N GLY A 10 1.49 13.49 20.20
CA GLY A 10 2.82 12.90 20.37
C GLY A 10 3.50 13.09 21.75
N HIS A 11 2.78 13.55 22.77
CA HIS A 11 3.35 13.68 24.13
C HIS A 11 3.29 12.34 24.88
N LEU A 12 4.39 11.96 25.50
CA LEU A 12 4.52 10.72 26.26
C LEU A 12 3.94 10.88 27.68
N LEU A 13 2.94 10.07 28.00
CA LEU A 13 2.19 10.07 29.25
C LEU A 13 2.30 8.72 29.92
N GLN A 14 2.21 8.72 31.25
CA GLN A 14 2.24 7.50 32.06
C GLN A 14 0.92 7.38 32.83
N GLY A 15 0.26 6.23 32.70
CA GLY A 15 -1.02 5.94 33.35
C GLY A 15 -1.05 4.55 33.95
N GLU A 16 -2.02 4.29 34.81
CA GLU A 16 -2.26 2.95 35.37
C GLU A 16 -3.19 2.16 34.46
N GLU A 17 -3.03 0.83 34.41
CA GLU A 17 -3.87 -0.07 33.59
C GLU A 17 -5.38 0.10 33.83
N ALA A 18 -5.80 0.55 35.02
CA ALA A 18 -7.19 0.85 35.32
C ALA A 18 -7.79 1.99 34.48
N HIS A 19 -6.95 2.83 33.86
CA HIS A 19 -7.37 3.94 33.01
C HIS A 19 -7.46 3.55 31.52
N MET A 20 -7.09 2.33 31.13
CA MET A 20 -7.28 1.88 29.75
C MET A 20 -8.77 1.93 29.38
N GLY A 21 -9.09 2.54 28.25
CA GLY A 21 -10.47 2.78 27.83
C GLY A 21 -11.17 3.96 28.50
N MET A 22 -10.53 4.64 29.48
CA MET A 22 -11.07 5.87 30.04
C MET A 22 -10.63 7.10 29.23
N GLN A 23 -11.47 8.14 29.25
CA GLN A 23 -11.12 9.45 28.70
C GLN A 23 -10.16 10.18 29.65
N CYS A 24 -9.04 10.66 29.12
CA CYS A 24 -8.05 11.44 29.85
C CYS A 24 -7.71 12.73 29.10
N GLN A 25 -7.23 13.74 29.82
CA GLN A 25 -6.82 15.02 29.24
C GLN A 25 -5.30 15.18 29.36
N CYS A 26 -4.64 15.49 28.24
CA CYS A 26 -3.20 15.67 28.23
C CYS A 26 -2.80 16.96 28.98
N PRO A 27 -1.93 16.90 30.01
CA PRO A 27 -1.48 18.10 30.73
C PRO A 27 -0.57 19.02 29.90
N GLN A 28 0.01 18.54 28.80
CA GLN A 28 0.88 19.33 27.92
C GLN A 28 0.08 20.14 26.89
N CYS A 29 -0.94 19.55 26.28
CA CYS A 29 -1.70 20.18 25.17
C CYS A 29 -3.20 20.40 25.45
N GLY A 30 -3.74 19.86 26.54
CA GLY A 30 -5.16 20.02 26.90
C GLY A 30 -6.16 19.18 26.10
N THR A 31 -5.70 18.37 25.13
CA THR A 31 -6.58 17.53 24.31
C THR A 31 -7.14 16.36 25.13
N ALA A 32 -8.45 16.13 25.07
CA ALA A 32 -9.11 14.97 25.64
C ALA A 32 -9.12 13.80 24.64
N PHE A 33 -8.75 12.60 25.09
CA PHE A 33 -8.69 11.40 24.26
C PHE A 33 -8.88 10.13 25.10
N ILE A 34 -9.24 9.03 24.45
CA ILE A 34 -9.44 7.72 25.10
C ILE A 34 -8.11 6.96 25.08
N ILE A 35 -7.70 6.42 26.22
CA ILE A 35 -6.45 5.66 26.31
C ILE A 35 -6.64 4.29 25.62
N PRO A 36 -5.82 3.92 24.62
CA PRO A 36 -5.98 2.65 23.91
C PRO A 36 -5.88 1.46 24.86
N THR A 37 -6.86 0.57 24.80
CA THR A 37 -6.78 -0.74 25.46
C THR A 37 -5.82 -1.59 24.65
N VAL A 38 -4.64 -1.87 25.20
CA VAL A 38 -3.82 -2.96 24.65
C VAL A 38 -4.57 -4.25 24.94
N GLU A 39 -5.22 -4.80 23.92
CA GLU A 39 -5.68 -6.19 23.96
C GLU A 39 -4.45 -7.04 24.26
N ARG A 40 -4.29 -7.45 25.53
CA ARG A 40 -3.32 -8.47 25.87
C ARG A 40 -3.69 -9.65 25.03
N SER A 41 -2.91 -9.89 23.97
CA SER A 41 -2.85 -11.16 23.29
C SER A 41 -2.44 -12.16 24.36
N ALA A 42 -3.44 -12.75 25.02
CA ALA A 42 -3.23 -13.88 25.88
C ALA A 42 -2.50 -14.93 25.02
N PRO A 43 -1.41 -15.54 25.50
CA PRO A 43 -0.89 -16.75 24.88
C PRO A 43 -2.07 -17.69 24.73
N ALA A 44 -2.37 -18.10 23.49
CA ALA A 44 -3.49 -18.96 23.17
C ALA A 44 -3.39 -20.25 23.99
N GLU A 45 -4.06 -20.26 25.13
CA GLU A 45 -4.35 -21.47 25.87
C GLU A 45 -5.42 -22.20 25.05
N PRO A 46 -5.19 -23.48 24.68
CA PRO A 46 -6.11 -24.23 23.83
C PRO A 46 -7.47 -24.36 24.54
N ALA A 47 -8.46 -23.61 24.07
CA ALA A 47 -9.81 -23.67 24.59
C ALA A 47 -10.43 -25.06 24.36
N PRO A 48 -11.02 -25.70 25.39
CA PRO A 48 -12.00 -26.75 25.17
C PRO A 48 -13.30 -26.14 24.62
N ALA A 49 -13.85 -26.77 23.59
CA ALA A 49 -15.10 -26.39 22.96
C ALA A 49 -16.26 -26.29 23.95
N SER A 50 -17.01 -25.19 23.91
CA SER A 50 -18.40 -25.15 24.39
C SER A 50 -19.18 -23.99 23.78
N THR A 51 -20.08 -24.38 22.87
CA THR A 51 -21.48 -23.94 22.72
C THR A 51 -21.84 -22.47 22.90
N ALA A 52 -22.30 -21.88 21.78
CA ALA A 52 -23.15 -20.69 21.70
C ALA A 52 -24.41 -20.79 22.58
N PRO A 53 -25.08 -19.67 22.93
CA PRO A 53 -26.08 -19.12 22.00
C PRO A 53 -26.14 -17.58 21.92
N SER A 54 -26.48 -17.11 20.72
CA SER A 54 -27.46 -16.05 20.39
C SER A 54 -27.71 -14.90 21.38
N SER A 55 -27.44 -13.66 20.94
CA SER A 55 -28.37 -12.52 21.00
C SER A 55 -27.79 -11.33 20.24
N ALA A 56 -28.44 -10.95 19.13
CA ALA A 56 -28.27 -9.67 18.47
C ALA A 56 -28.92 -8.54 19.29
N PRO A 57 -28.40 -7.31 19.19
CA PRO A 57 -29.24 -6.14 19.18
C PRO A 57 -29.07 -5.36 17.87
N ASP A 58 -30.19 -5.30 17.17
CA ASP A 58 -30.59 -4.27 16.22
C ASP A 58 -30.44 -2.87 16.85
N LEU A 59 -29.61 -2.01 16.23
CA LEU A 59 -29.58 -0.58 16.50
C LEU A 59 -29.41 0.14 15.15
N GLY A 60 -30.43 0.95 14.84
CA GLY A 60 -30.73 1.49 13.52
C GLY A 60 -29.81 2.61 13.01
N PRO A 61 -30.16 3.18 11.85
CA PRO A 61 -29.37 4.21 11.18
C PRO A 61 -29.50 5.57 11.89
N PRO A 62 -28.40 6.33 12.07
CA PRO A 62 -28.51 7.74 12.40
C PRO A 62 -28.97 8.54 11.17
N ASP A 63 -30.22 8.98 11.32
CA ASP A 63 -30.93 9.98 10.55
C ASP A 63 -30.26 11.37 10.66
N SER A 64 -30.26 12.09 9.55
CA SER A 64 -30.36 13.56 9.40
C SER A 64 -29.40 14.48 10.16
N THR A 65 -28.50 15.16 9.44
CA THR A 65 -28.57 16.64 9.28
C THR A 65 -27.62 17.14 8.20
N GLU A 66 -28.18 17.50 7.05
CA GLU A 66 -27.60 18.45 6.11
C GLU A 66 -27.74 19.88 6.67
N PRO A 67 -26.69 20.71 6.63
CA PRO A 67 -26.85 22.16 6.61
C PRO A 67 -26.76 22.67 5.17
N ASP A 68 -27.93 23.00 4.64
CA ASP A 68 -28.17 23.92 3.53
C ASP A 68 -27.52 25.28 3.85
N LEU A 69 -26.52 25.66 3.04
CA LEU A 69 -26.01 27.02 2.97
C LEU A 69 -26.04 27.49 1.52
N GLY A 70 -27.25 27.85 1.08
CA GLY A 70 -27.44 28.80 0.00
C GLY A 70 -26.90 30.18 0.37
N GLY A 71 -26.08 30.76 -0.51
CA GLY A 71 -25.56 32.11 -0.35
C GLY A 71 -24.97 32.61 -1.66
N GLY A 72 -25.85 33.02 -2.57
CA GLY A 72 -25.44 33.68 -3.82
C GLY A 72 -24.78 35.03 -3.55
N LEU A 73 -23.77 35.34 -4.35
CA LEU A 73 -23.39 36.71 -4.68
C LEU A 73 -23.07 36.76 -6.16
N GLU A 74 -23.99 37.40 -6.87
CA GLU A 74 -23.88 37.80 -8.26
C GLU A 74 -22.77 38.85 -8.43
N GLY A 75 -21.96 38.67 -9.47
CA GLY A 75 -21.51 39.73 -10.35
C GLY A 75 -20.37 40.64 -9.87
N PHE A 76 -19.19 40.49 -10.45
CA PHE A 76 -18.42 41.60 -11.01
C PHE A 76 -17.64 41.11 -12.23
N GLY A 77 -18.03 41.60 -13.41
CA GLY A 77 -17.28 41.38 -14.65
C GLY A 77 -15.98 42.17 -14.65
N SER A 78 -15.00 41.66 -15.40
CA SER A 78 -13.98 42.48 -16.06
C SER A 78 -13.32 41.64 -17.15
N ASP A 79 -13.75 41.93 -18.36
CA ASP A 79 -13.08 41.65 -19.62
C ASP A 79 -11.56 41.85 -19.52
N LEU A 80 -10.81 40.76 -19.63
CA LEU A 80 -9.49 40.78 -20.24
C LEU A 80 -9.36 39.55 -21.13
N SER A 81 -9.63 39.78 -22.41
CA SER A 81 -9.26 38.96 -23.55
C SER A 81 -7.74 38.74 -23.56
N GLY A 82 -7.34 37.64 -22.92
CA GLY A 82 -6.05 36.99 -23.11
C GLY A 82 -6.28 35.67 -23.81
N GLU A 83 -6.25 35.70 -25.13
CA GLU A 83 -6.36 34.55 -26.02
C GLU A 83 -5.09 33.69 -25.87
N PHE A 84 -5.08 32.81 -24.88
CA PHE A 84 -4.16 31.67 -24.81
C PHE A 84 -4.98 30.41 -25.06
N ASP A 85 -4.99 30.04 -26.34
CA ASP A 85 -5.36 28.73 -26.86
C ASP A 85 -4.46 27.68 -26.19
N THR A 86 -4.89 27.22 -25.02
CA THR A 86 -4.33 26.03 -24.36
C THR A 86 -5.40 24.97 -24.51
N GLY A 87 -5.29 24.25 -25.61
CA GLY A 87 -6.19 23.16 -25.98
C GLY A 87 -6.47 22.24 -24.79
N ASP A 88 -7.74 22.16 -24.45
CA ASP A 88 -8.51 20.91 -24.47
C ASP A 88 -7.68 19.61 -24.52
N LEU A 89 -6.95 19.35 -23.44
CA LEU A 89 -6.38 18.04 -23.07
C LEU A 89 -6.96 17.60 -21.72
N GLY A 90 -8.24 17.90 -21.51
CA GLY A 90 -9.04 17.40 -20.40
C GLY A 90 -9.69 16.07 -20.76
N SER A 91 -8.90 15.01 -20.91
CA SER A 91 -9.40 13.62 -20.81
C SER A 91 -8.23 12.62 -20.76
N ALA A 92 -8.22 11.82 -19.70
CA ALA A 92 -7.37 10.65 -19.46
C ALA A 92 -5.93 10.90 -18.96
N VAL A 93 -5.72 11.80 -17.98
CA VAL A 93 -4.73 11.48 -16.94
C VAL A 93 -5.48 10.65 -15.90
N ASP A 94 -5.62 9.36 -16.21
CA ASP A 94 -5.83 8.34 -15.19
C ASP A 94 -4.67 8.50 -14.21
N GLU A 95 -4.92 9.19 -13.09
CA GLU A 95 -4.04 9.25 -11.93
C GLU A 95 -3.77 7.80 -11.54
N THR A 96 -2.69 7.23 -12.08
CA THR A 96 -2.44 5.80 -11.97
C THR A 96 -2.03 5.54 -10.53
N LEU A 97 -3.04 5.23 -9.73
CA LEU A 97 -2.94 4.96 -8.31
C LEU A 97 -2.12 3.68 -8.15
N LEU A 98 -0.89 3.81 -7.68
CA LEU A 98 0.02 2.68 -7.53
C LEU A 98 -0.12 2.12 -6.11
N HIS A 99 -0.30 0.81 -6.03
CA HIS A 99 -0.30 0.06 -4.79
C HIS A 99 1.13 -0.32 -4.45
N ILE A 100 1.70 0.31 -3.43
CA ILE A 100 3.09 0.09 -3.03
C ILE A 100 3.09 -0.61 -1.66
N PRO A 101 3.58 -1.86 -1.57
CA PRO A 101 3.64 -2.57 -0.31
C PRO A 101 4.76 -2.02 0.57
N CYS A 102 4.40 -1.66 1.80
CA CYS A 102 5.33 -1.31 2.86
C CYS A 102 6.18 -2.55 3.23
N PRO A 103 7.43 -2.41 3.72
CA PRO A 103 8.22 -3.53 4.26
C PRO A 103 7.52 -4.37 5.33
N ASN A 104 6.52 -3.81 6.02
CA ASN A 104 5.71 -4.51 7.01
C ASN A 104 4.44 -5.17 6.43
N GLY A 105 4.22 -5.10 5.11
CA GLY A 105 3.10 -5.76 4.42
C GLY A 105 1.82 -4.94 4.26
N HIS A 106 1.82 -3.65 4.61
CA HIS A 106 0.65 -2.77 4.38
C HIS A 106 0.61 -2.26 2.94
N GLU A 107 -0.57 -2.27 2.33
CA GLU A 107 -0.83 -1.64 1.03
C GLU A 107 -1.05 -0.14 1.21
N LEU A 108 -0.29 0.67 0.47
CA LEU A 108 -0.49 2.12 0.38
C LEU A 108 -0.84 2.51 -1.05
N GLU A 109 -1.91 3.27 -1.19
CA GLU A 109 -2.28 3.95 -2.42
C GLU A 109 -1.51 5.27 -2.50
N VAL A 110 -0.58 5.38 -3.46
CA VAL A 110 0.22 6.59 -3.63
C VAL A 110 0.13 7.05 -5.08
N PRO A 111 -0.18 8.34 -5.34
CA PRO A 111 -0.23 8.86 -6.68
C PRO A 111 1.17 8.86 -7.33
N LEU A 112 1.19 8.69 -8.65
CA LEU A 112 2.40 8.52 -9.45
C LEU A 112 3.39 9.70 -9.32
N ASP A 113 2.89 10.87 -8.93
CA ASP A 113 3.64 12.11 -8.73
C ASP A 113 4.54 12.10 -7.48
N MET A 114 4.21 11.28 -6.47
CA MET A 114 4.97 11.21 -5.22
C MET A 114 6.06 10.13 -5.20
N LEU A 115 6.27 9.45 -6.33
CA LEU A 115 7.37 8.51 -6.47
C LEU A 115 8.74 9.20 -6.36
N ASN A 116 9.68 8.52 -5.70
CA ASN A 116 11.03 8.95 -5.30
C ASN A 116 11.12 9.86 -4.08
N GLN A 117 9.99 10.24 -3.47
CA GLN A 117 9.99 10.94 -2.19
C GLN A 117 10.05 9.93 -1.02
N ARG A 118 10.48 10.43 0.15
CA ARG A 118 10.43 9.67 1.40
C ARG A 118 9.02 9.82 1.96
N ALA A 119 8.30 8.72 2.07
CA ALA A 119 6.99 8.68 2.68
C ALA A 119 7.01 7.79 3.91
N MET A 120 6.14 8.12 4.85
CA MET A 120 5.95 7.39 6.10
C MET A 120 4.66 6.60 6.01
N CYS A 121 4.72 5.29 6.27
CA CYS A 121 3.51 4.48 6.35
C CYS A 121 2.63 4.93 7.54
N PRO A 122 1.34 5.25 7.37
CA PRO A 122 0.47 5.61 8.48
C PRO A 122 0.17 4.42 9.42
N HIS A 123 0.26 3.18 8.92
CA HIS A 123 -0.03 1.97 9.71
C HIS A 123 1.12 1.54 10.62
N CYS A 124 2.38 1.74 10.20
CA CYS A 124 3.54 1.24 10.96
C CYS A 124 4.61 2.30 11.23
N GLY A 125 4.47 3.52 10.71
CA GLY A 125 5.43 4.61 10.90
C GLY A 125 6.79 4.40 10.23
N ALA A 126 6.95 3.33 9.43
CA ALA A 126 8.21 3.08 8.74
C ALA A 126 8.44 4.13 7.64
N GLU A 127 9.61 4.77 7.65
CA GLU A 127 10.08 5.65 6.59
C GLU A 127 10.73 4.79 5.49
N PHE A 128 10.23 4.91 4.26
CA PHE A 128 10.84 4.24 3.11
C PHE A 128 10.78 5.15 1.88
N ARG A 129 11.71 4.93 0.95
CA ARG A 129 11.68 5.61 -0.35
C ARG A 129 10.71 4.88 -1.27
N LEU A 130 9.70 5.61 -1.75
CA LEU A 130 8.79 5.16 -2.80
C LEU A 130 9.58 4.97 -4.10
N ARG A 131 10.13 3.77 -4.35
CA ARG A 131 10.80 3.43 -5.61
C ARG A 131 9.80 2.74 -6.53
N ARG A 132 9.67 3.22 -7.78
CA ARG A 132 8.87 2.54 -8.83
C ARG A 132 9.28 1.08 -9.00
N GLU A 133 10.55 0.75 -8.79
CA GLU A 133 11.08 -0.61 -8.96
C GLU A 133 10.47 -1.65 -8.00
N LYS A 134 9.72 -1.25 -6.97
CA LYS A 134 9.02 -2.16 -6.05
C LYS A 134 7.49 -2.13 -6.18
N SER A 135 6.94 -1.55 -7.25
CA SER A 135 5.51 -1.69 -7.51
C SER A 135 5.17 -3.15 -7.80
N ILE A 136 4.01 -3.61 -7.32
CA ILE A 136 3.55 -4.99 -7.48
C ILE A 136 3.36 -5.29 -8.98
N GLU A 137 2.85 -4.34 -9.76
CA GLU A 137 2.77 -4.44 -11.22
C GLU A 137 4.13 -4.72 -11.89
N HIS A 138 5.21 -4.08 -11.42
CA HIS A 138 6.54 -4.29 -12.00
C HIS A 138 7.11 -5.66 -11.63
N ILE A 139 6.86 -6.12 -10.40
CA ILE A 139 7.22 -7.48 -9.97
C ILE A 139 6.48 -8.50 -10.83
N PHE A 140 5.17 -8.32 -11.04
CA PHE A 140 4.36 -9.24 -11.84
C PHE A 140 4.77 -9.24 -13.33
N GLN A 141 5.04 -8.06 -13.91
CA GLN A 141 5.54 -7.97 -15.28
C GLN A 141 6.92 -8.62 -15.43
N GLN A 142 7.82 -8.41 -14.47
CA GLN A 142 9.15 -8.98 -14.52
C GLN A 142 9.11 -10.50 -14.40
N GLU A 143 8.29 -11.02 -13.49
CA GLU A 143 8.11 -12.46 -13.31
C GLU A 143 7.48 -13.12 -14.55
N ALA A 144 6.58 -12.42 -15.24
CA ALA A 144 6.02 -12.87 -16.52
C ALA A 144 7.07 -12.89 -17.65
N LEU A 145 7.98 -11.92 -17.71
CA LEU A 145 9.07 -11.89 -18.68
C LEU A 145 10.15 -12.95 -18.38
N ASP A 146 10.46 -13.16 -17.10
CA ASP A 146 11.46 -14.15 -16.70
C ASP A 146 10.97 -15.57 -16.97
N ARG A 147 9.65 -15.84 -16.88
CA ARG A 147 9.07 -17.09 -17.41
C ARG A 147 9.32 -17.28 -18.91
N ARG A 148 9.19 -16.23 -19.72
CA ARG A 148 9.44 -16.31 -21.17
C ARG A 148 10.93 -16.42 -21.51
N ARG A 149 11.80 -15.75 -20.77
CA ARG A 149 13.26 -15.85 -20.94
C ARG A 149 13.73 -17.26 -20.64
N GLY A 150 13.20 -17.92 -19.61
CA GLY A 150 13.54 -19.31 -19.29
C GLY A 150 13.36 -20.27 -20.48
N GLU A 151 12.24 -20.16 -21.20
CA GLU A 151 12.01 -21.00 -22.39
C GLU A 151 12.98 -20.70 -23.52
N PHE A 152 13.32 -19.43 -23.75
CA PHE A 152 14.26 -19.04 -24.79
C PHE A 152 15.68 -19.54 -24.51
N TRP A 153 16.13 -19.40 -23.26
CA TRP A 153 17.44 -19.90 -22.81
C TRP A 153 17.53 -21.43 -22.98
N PHE A 154 16.49 -22.17 -22.60
CA PHE A 154 16.48 -23.62 -22.75
C PHE A 154 16.50 -24.06 -24.22
N LYS A 155 15.71 -23.41 -25.09
CA LYS A 155 15.71 -23.67 -26.54
C LYS A 155 17.06 -23.38 -27.17
N MET A 156 17.71 -22.27 -26.80
CA MET A 156 19.04 -21.93 -27.30
C MET A 156 20.10 -22.92 -26.82
N ALA A 157 20.02 -23.42 -25.58
CA ALA A 157 20.93 -24.45 -25.08
C ALA A 157 20.78 -25.77 -25.85
N ILE A 158 19.56 -26.21 -26.14
CA ILE A 158 19.31 -27.41 -26.96
C ILE A 158 19.90 -27.24 -28.35
N VAL A 159 19.61 -26.13 -29.03
CA VAL A 159 20.11 -25.87 -30.39
C VAL A 159 21.64 -25.84 -30.42
N ALA A 160 22.27 -25.14 -29.46
CA ALA A 160 23.73 -25.11 -29.34
C ALA A 160 24.32 -26.51 -29.15
N SER A 161 23.71 -27.34 -28.28
CA SER A 161 24.16 -28.73 -28.06
C SER A 161 24.04 -29.58 -29.33
N ALA A 162 22.93 -29.47 -30.07
CA ALA A 162 22.71 -30.21 -31.31
C ALA A 162 23.73 -29.81 -32.39
N VAL A 163 24.03 -28.51 -32.51
CA VAL A 163 25.05 -28.00 -33.45
C VAL A 163 26.42 -28.60 -33.14
N VAL A 164 26.84 -28.62 -31.86
CA VAL A 164 28.12 -29.20 -31.46
C VAL A 164 28.18 -30.70 -31.81
N ILE A 165 27.12 -31.46 -31.56
CA ILE A 165 27.05 -32.88 -31.89
C ILE A 165 27.14 -33.09 -33.41
N VAL A 166 26.38 -32.32 -34.20
CA VAL A 166 26.41 -32.42 -35.67
C VAL A 166 27.79 -32.10 -36.22
N LEU A 167 28.44 -31.04 -35.74
CA LEU A 167 29.81 -30.69 -36.14
C LEU A 167 30.82 -31.79 -35.78
N LEU A 168 30.68 -32.40 -34.60
CA LEU A 168 31.54 -33.49 -34.15
C LEU A 168 31.37 -34.73 -35.06
N VAL A 169 30.13 -35.09 -35.40
CA VAL A 169 29.82 -36.20 -36.33
C VAL A 169 30.39 -35.93 -37.73
N ILE A 170 30.21 -34.72 -38.25
CA ILE A 170 30.78 -34.32 -39.55
C ILE A 170 32.31 -34.43 -39.54
N MET A 171 32.95 -33.95 -38.48
CA MET A 171 34.41 -34.03 -38.32
C MET A 171 34.89 -35.48 -38.27
N ILE A 172 34.23 -36.37 -37.51
CA ILE A 172 34.57 -37.80 -37.46
C ILE A 172 34.39 -38.44 -38.84
N ALA A 173 33.29 -38.15 -39.55
CA ALA A 173 33.04 -38.71 -40.87
C ALA A 173 34.10 -38.26 -41.89
N ALA A 174 34.53 -36.99 -41.85
CA ALA A 174 35.61 -36.48 -42.68
C ALA A 174 36.93 -37.21 -42.42
N ILE A 175 37.27 -37.42 -41.15
CA ILE A 175 38.48 -38.18 -40.76
C ILE A 175 38.40 -39.63 -41.25
N ALA A 176 37.24 -40.28 -41.16
CA ALA A 176 37.07 -41.66 -41.61
C ALA A 176 37.11 -41.84 -43.14
N LEU A 177 36.83 -40.77 -43.90
CA LEU A 177 36.85 -40.78 -45.36
C LEU A 177 38.21 -40.43 -45.97
N THR A 178 39.14 -39.92 -45.17
CA THR A 178 40.49 -39.52 -45.60
C THR A 178 41.48 -40.67 -45.41
#